data_AF-A0A645HXG6-F1
#
_entry.id   AF-A0A645HXG6-F1
#
_cell.length_a   1.000
_cell.length_b   1.000
_cell.length_c   1.000
_cell.angle_alpha   90.00
_cell.angle_beta   90.00
_cell.angle_gamma   90.00
#
_symmetry.space_group_name_H-M   'P 1'
#
loop_
_entity.id
_entity.type
_entity.pdbx_description
1 polymer ?
#
loop_
_entity_poly.entity_id
_entity_poly.type
_entity_poly.pdbx_seq_one_letter_code
_entity_poly.pdbx_strand_id
1 'polypeptide(L)'
;MRSRWIWVMTANAEAGENAGNRMATTTGEGVTWFRQFFGYVAQSPFLLGQVGDRNWQADIGWLMKRENFEKVLEGKYHSDMQEAAHA
;
A
#
# COMPACT_ATOMS: atom_id res chain seq x y z
N MET A 1 2.43 -17.68 6.59
CA MET A 1 1.62 -16.54 6.12
C MET A 1 1.27 -15.54 7.24
N ARG A 2 0.87 -15.95 8.45
CA ARG A 2 0.50 -15.03 9.57
C ARG A 2 1.53 -13.93 9.91
N SER A 3 2.83 -14.20 9.84
CA SER A 3 3.87 -13.25 10.29
C SER A 3 3.99 -11.98 9.44
N ARG A 4 3.53 -11.99 8.18
CA ARG A 4 3.62 -10.81 7.28
C ARG A 4 2.56 -9.74 7.55
N TRP A 5 1.54 -10.07 8.36
CA TRP A 5 0.32 -9.29 8.56
C TRP A 5 0.21 -8.75 9.97
N ILE A 6 0.91 -9.38 10.91
CA ILE A 6 0.94 -8.96 12.32
C ILE A 6 1.35 -7.50 12.41
N TRP A 7 2.38 -7.07 11.68
CA TRP A 7 2.84 -5.68 11.75
C TRP A 7 1.75 -4.66 11.39
N VAL A 8 0.92 -4.89 10.37
CA VAL A 8 -0.19 -3.99 10.03
C VAL A 8 -1.23 -3.92 11.16
N MET A 9 -1.40 -5.01 11.92
CA MET A 9 -2.38 -5.07 13.02
C MET A 9 -1.77 -4.72 14.39
N THR A 10 -0.44 -4.70 14.52
CA THR A 10 0.27 -4.54 15.80
C THR A 10 1.24 -3.37 15.83
N ALA A 11 1.57 -2.78 14.69
CA ALA A 11 2.37 -1.57 14.62
C ALA A 11 1.51 -0.35 14.86
N ASN A 12 2.15 0.67 15.41
CA ASN A 12 1.55 1.98 15.54
C ASN A 12 1.67 2.70 14.21
N ALA A 13 0.63 3.46 13.84
CA ALA A 13 0.71 4.36 12.71
C ALA A 13 1.85 5.35 12.96
N GLU A 14 2.71 5.55 11.97
CA GLU A 14 3.84 6.47 12.08
C GLU A 14 3.45 7.90 11.68
N ALA A 15 2.31 8.08 10.98
CA ALA A 15 1.83 9.36 10.49
C ALA A 15 0.29 9.43 10.45
N GLY A 16 -0.25 10.65 10.32
CA GLY A 16 -1.69 10.93 10.25
C GLY A 16 -2.34 11.13 11.62
N GLU A 17 -3.67 11.24 11.66
CA GLU A 17 -4.45 11.47 12.89
C GLU A 17 -4.30 10.35 13.94
N ASN A 18 -3.90 9.16 13.50
CA ASN A 18 -3.69 7.99 14.36
C ASN A 18 -2.20 7.74 14.69
N ALA A 19 -1.32 8.71 14.44
CA ALA A 19 0.10 8.56 14.75
C ALA A 19 0.34 8.17 16.23
N GLY A 20 1.15 7.14 16.46
CA GLY A 20 1.42 6.59 17.79
C GLY A 20 0.40 5.57 18.30
N ASN A 21 -0.75 5.39 17.62
CA ASN A 21 -1.76 4.38 17.95
C ASN A 21 -1.73 3.21 16.97
N ARG A 22 -2.22 2.03 17.40
CA ARG A 22 -2.30 0.85 16.53
C ARG A 22 -3.08 1.15 15.24
N MET A 23 -2.56 0.70 14.10
CA MET A 23 -3.19 0.87 12.79
C MET A 23 -4.57 0.20 12.69
N ALA A 24 -4.78 -0.90 13.42
CA ALA A 24 -6.08 -1.54 13.59
C ALA A 24 -6.17 -2.23 14.96
N THR A 25 -7.31 -2.14 15.61
CA THR A 25 -7.61 -2.76 16.90
C THR A 25 -8.56 -3.94 16.77
N THR A 26 -9.36 -3.96 15.71
CA THR A 26 -10.29 -5.05 15.38
C THR A 26 -10.00 -5.67 14.03
N THR A 27 -10.47 -6.91 13.80
CA THR A 27 -10.36 -7.56 12.48
C THR A 27 -11.05 -6.75 11.38
N GLY A 28 -12.20 -6.12 11.68
CA GLY A 28 -12.95 -5.31 10.71
C GLY A 28 -12.19 -4.06 10.26
N GLU A 29 -11.50 -3.40 11.19
CA GLU A 29 -10.60 -2.28 10.88
C GLU A 29 -9.44 -2.72 9.99
N GLY A 30 -8.82 -3.86 10.30
CA GLY A 30 -7.76 -4.44 9.48
C GLY A 30 -8.21 -4.71 8.04
N VAL A 31 -9.39 -5.32 7.86
CA VAL A 31 -9.96 -5.56 6.54
C VAL A 31 -10.24 -4.26 5.79
N THR A 32 -10.77 -3.25 6.48
CA THR A 32 -11.03 -1.92 5.89
C THR A 32 -9.73 -1.26 5.43
N TRP A 33 -8.68 -1.33 6.24
CA TRP A 33 -7.38 -0.79 5.88
C TRP A 33 -6.78 -1.49 4.64
N PHE A 34 -6.85 -2.83 4.57
CA PHE A 34 -6.37 -3.55 3.38
C PHE A 34 -7.18 -3.22 2.13
N ARG A 35 -8.50 -3.00 2.27
CA ARG A 35 -9.35 -2.54 1.17
C ARG A 35 -8.86 -1.18 0.64
N GLN A 36 -8.52 -0.25 1.54
CA GLN A 36 -7.97 1.05 1.14
C GLN A 36 -6.60 0.90 0.46
N PHE A 37 -5.70 0.10 1.03
CA PHE A 37 -4.39 -0.15 0.46
C PHE A 37 -4.47 -0.76 -0.95
N PHE A 38 -5.25 -1.82 -1.16
CA PHE A 38 -5.39 -2.42 -2.49
C PHE A 38 -6.17 -1.51 -3.45
N GLY A 39 -7.11 -0.70 -2.96
CA GLY A 39 -7.74 0.35 -3.74
C GLY A 39 -6.74 1.43 -4.19
N TYR A 40 -5.73 1.74 -3.37
CA TYR A 40 -4.64 2.65 -3.73
C TYR A 40 -3.67 2.02 -4.73
N VAL A 41 -3.32 0.73 -4.56
CA VAL A 41 -2.52 -0.03 -5.55
C VAL A 41 -3.22 -0.05 -6.92
N ALA A 42 -4.54 -0.24 -6.94
CA ALA A 42 -5.32 -0.29 -8.17
C ALA A 42 -5.35 1.03 -8.97
N GLN A 43 -4.94 2.14 -8.36
CA GLN A 43 -4.82 3.43 -9.04
C GLN A 43 -3.49 3.60 -9.79
N SER A 44 -2.53 2.68 -9.64
CA SER A 44 -1.26 2.72 -10.35
C SER A 44 -1.28 1.79 -11.57
N PRO A 45 -1.29 2.31 -12.81
CA PRO A 45 -1.20 1.48 -14.01
C PRO A 45 0.09 0.64 -14.03
N PHE A 46 1.17 1.15 -13.46
CA PHE A 46 2.45 0.45 -13.38
C PHE A 46 2.38 -0.77 -12.44
N LEU A 47 1.84 -0.62 -11.23
CA LEU A 47 1.68 -1.74 -10.29
C LEU A 47 0.73 -2.80 -10.84
N LEU A 48 -0.25 -2.39 -11.65
CA LEU A 48 -1.17 -3.29 -12.35
C LEU A 48 -0.56 -3.94 -13.61
N GLY A 49 0.65 -3.56 -14.01
CA GLY A 49 1.32 -4.06 -15.22
C GLY A 49 0.67 -3.59 -16.53
N GLN A 50 -0.11 -2.51 -16.48
CA GLN A 50 -0.77 -1.90 -17.64
C GLN A 50 0.20 -1.01 -18.43
N VAL A 51 1.26 -0.52 -17.78
CA VAL A 51 2.31 0.30 -18.38
C VAL A 51 3.69 -0.20 -17.94
N GLY A 52 4.71 0.12 -18.75
CA GLY A 52 6.09 -0.30 -18.52
C GLY A 52 6.50 -1.51 -19.36
N ASP A 53 7.79 -1.82 -19.30
CA ASP A 53 8.38 -2.89 -20.11
C ASP A 53 8.42 -4.22 -19.34
N ARG A 54 8.51 -5.34 -20.10
CA ARG A 54 8.80 -6.70 -19.60
C ARG A 54 7.65 -7.45 -18.91
N ASN A 55 6.39 -7.13 -19.20
CA ASN A 55 5.22 -7.82 -18.62
C ASN A 55 5.27 -7.87 -17.08
N TRP A 56 5.88 -6.87 -16.46
CA TRP A 56 6.01 -6.83 -15.02
C TRP A 56 4.69 -6.39 -14.39
N GLN A 57 4.25 -7.09 -13.35
CA GLN A 57 3.08 -6.76 -12.55
C GLN A 57 3.40 -7.06 -11.08
N ALA A 58 2.92 -6.21 -10.17
CA ALA A 58 3.10 -6.44 -8.75
C ALA A 58 2.19 -7.60 -8.30
N ASP A 59 2.80 -8.69 -7.81
CA ASP A 59 2.06 -9.74 -7.13
C ASP A 59 1.90 -9.44 -5.62
N ILE A 60 1.01 -10.18 -4.96
CA ILE A 60 0.76 -10.02 -3.51
C ILE A 60 2.04 -10.28 -2.70
N GLY A 61 2.88 -11.24 -3.11
CA GLY A 61 4.13 -11.53 -2.43
C GLY A 61 5.12 -10.36 -2.46
N TRP A 62 5.19 -9.65 -3.60
CA TRP A 62 6.00 -8.46 -3.79
C TRP A 62 5.46 -7.27 -3.00
N LEU A 63 4.14 -7.00 -3.08
CA LEU A 63 3.47 -5.90 -2.37
C LEU A 63 3.62 -6.04 -0.85
N MET A 64 3.65 -7.27 -0.35
CA MET A 64 3.68 -7.57 1.08
C MET A 64 5.10 -7.64 1.67
N LYS A 65 6.13 -7.29 0.90
CA LYS A 65 7.47 -7.02 1.46
C LYS A 65 7.46 -5.61 2.06
N ARG A 66 7.90 -5.45 3.31
CA ARG A 66 7.94 -4.16 4.01
C ARG A 66 8.56 -3.04 3.16
N GLU A 67 9.72 -3.31 2.56
CA GLU A 67 10.44 -2.37 1.71
C GLU A 67 9.66 -1.88 0.47
N ASN A 68 8.77 -2.71 -0.07
CA ASN A 68 7.95 -2.35 -1.24
C ASN A 68 6.64 -1.71 -0.80
N PHE A 69 6.08 -2.22 0.28
CA PHE A 69 4.90 -1.69 0.92
C PHE A 69 5.08 -0.21 1.30
N GLU A 70 6.19 0.14 1.93
CA GLU A 70 6.56 1.52 2.28
C GLU A 70 6.65 2.40 1.01
N LYS A 71 7.34 1.94 -0.04
CA LYS A 71 7.45 2.68 -1.31
C LYS A 71 6.10 2.92 -1.98
N VAL A 72 5.19 1.94 -1.92
CA VAL A 72 3.82 2.10 -2.43
C VAL A 72 3.12 3.20 -1.63
N LEU A 73 3.11 3.14 -0.29
CA LEU A 73 2.48 4.17 0.53
C LEU A 73 3.08 5.57 0.35
N GLU A 74 4.38 5.66 0.11
CA GLU A 74 5.08 6.91 -0.24
C GLU A 74 4.69 7.46 -1.63
N GLY A 75 3.88 6.72 -2.40
CA GLY A 75 3.40 7.15 -3.71
C GLY A 75 4.45 7.07 -4.82
N LYS A 76 5.57 6.36 -4.61
CA LYS A 76 6.66 6.24 -5.59
C LYS A 76 6.24 5.63 -6.93
N TYR A 77 5.10 4.95 -6.98
CA TYR A 77 4.55 4.31 -8.18
C TYR A 77 3.26 4.98 -8.68
N HIS A 78 2.99 6.20 -8.20
CA HIS A 78 1.81 7.00 -8.53
C HIS A 78 2.21 8.35 -9.15
N SER A 79 3.43 8.45 -9.71
CA SER A 79 4.01 9.65 -10.33
C SER A 79 3.10 10.29 -11.38
N ASP A 80 2.48 9.46 -12.22
CA ASP A 80 1.61 9.92 -13.32
C ASP A 80 0.35 10.64 -12.79
N MET A 81 -0.04 10.34 -11.55
CA MET A 81 -1.14 11.00 -10.84
C MET A 81 -0.70 12.34 -10.22
N GLN A 82 0.55 12.44 -9.75
CA GLN A 82 1.11 13.69 -9.21
C GLN A 82 1.31 14.74 -10.31
N GLU A 83 1.79 14.34 -11.49
CA GLU A 83 1.90 15.25 -12.64
C GLU A 83 0.54 15.75 -13.13
N ALA A 84 -0.49 14.89 -13.17
CA ALA A 84 -1.85 15.28 -13.58
C ALA A 84 -2.58 16.19 -12.57
N ALA A 85 -2.21 16.16 -11.28
CA ALA A 85 -2.78 17.04 -10.26
C ALA A 85 -2.06 18.40 -10.15
N HIS A 86 -0.87 18.53 -10.74
CA HIS A 86 -0.07 19.75 -10.78
C HIS A 86 -0.06 20.46 -12.15
N ALA A 87 -0.84 19.96 -13.12
CA ALA A 87 -1.08 20.54 -14.43
C ALA A 87 -2.43 21.27 -14.49
#